data_AF-A0A1Y5TLW8-F1
#
_entry.id   AF-A0A1Y5TLW8-F1
#
_cell.length_a   1.000
_cell.length_b   1.000
_cell.length_c   1.000
_cell.angle_alpha   90.00
_cell.angle_beta   90.00
_cell.angle_gamma   90.00
#
_symmetry.space_group_name_H-M   'P 1'
#
loop_
_entity.id
_entity.type
_entity.pdbx_description
1 polymer ?
#
loop_
_entity_poly.entity_id
_entity_poly.type
_entity_poly.pdbx_seq_one_letter_code
_entity_poly.pdbx_strand_id
1 'polypeptide(L)'
;MRARNRLSSVFVRNVPAGKHCDSAGLWFMQREDGGGQWFLHAAIHGRWREMGRGGFPDVTLAQARDAADHWRAVAKAGRDPST
;
A
#
# COMPACT_ATOMS: atom_id res chain seq x y z
N MET A 1 9.95 3.57 16.67
CA MET A 1 8.97 3.41 15.57
C MET A 1 9.65 3.71 14.24
N ARG A 2 9.49 2.87 13.21
CA ARG A 2 9.97 3.25 11.85
C ARG A 2 9.13 4.42 11.32
N ALA A 3 9.76 5.41 10.69
CA ALA A 3 9.08 6.53 10.06
C ALA A 3 8.05 6.03 9.03
N ARG A 4 6.83 6.60 9.08
CA ARG A 4 5.72 6.40 8.15
C ARG A 4 5.82 7.37 6.95
N ASN A 5 5.10 7.09 5.87
CA ASN A 5 4.86 8.03 4.76
C ASN A 5 6.13 8.50 4.04
N ARG A 6 6.93 7.55 3.53
CA ARG A 6 8.24 7.86 2.93
C ARG A 6 8.19 8.32 1.48
N LEU A 7 7.16 7.92 0.74
CA LEU A 7 6.99 8.32 -0.65
C LEU A 7 6.35 9.70 -0.72
N SER A 8 6.67 10.43 -1.78
CA SER A 8 5.96 11.65 -2.16
C SER A 8 5.12 11.41 -3.41
N SER A 9 4.09 12.23 -3.61
CA SER A 9 3.27 12.16 -4.83
C SER A 9 4.08 12.40 -6.10
N VAL A 10 5.10 13.27 -6.03
CA VAL A 10 6.02 13.54 -7.15
C VAL A 10 6.91 12.33 -7.43
N PHE A 11 7.39 11.66 -6.39
CA PHE A 11 8.20 10.45 -6.54
C PHE A 11 7.40 9.34 -7.23
N VAL A 12 6.18 9.05 -6.75
CA VAL A 12 5.31 8.00 -7.29
C VAL A 12 5.05 8.17 -8.79
N ARG A 13 4.95 9.42 -9.28
CA ARG A 13 4.71 9.71 -10.71
C ARG A 13 5.89 9.38 -11.63
N ASN A 14 7.12 9.41 -11.11
CA ASN A 14 8.34 9.36 -11.92
C ASN A 14 9.27 8.22 -11.52
N VAL A 15 8.79 7.29 -10.70
CA VAL A 15 9.61 6.23 -10.13
C VAL A 15 9.93 5.16 -11.19
N PRO A 16 11.13 4.55 -11.17
CA PRO A 16 11.40 3.39 -12.01
C PRO A 16 10.48 2.20 -11.68
N ALA A 17 10.31 1.30 -12.66
CA ALA A 17 9.62 0.04 -12.47
C ALA A 17 10.18 -0.72 -11.25
N GLY A 18 9.29 -1.35 -10.48
CA GLY A 18 9.65 -2.09 -9.27
C GLY A 18 8.80 -1.74 -8.05
N LYS A 19 9.17 -2.36 -6.91
CA LYS A 19 8.48 -2.22 -5.62
C LYS A 19 9.11 -1.11 -4.78
N HIS A 20 8.29 -0.15 -4.37
CA HIS A 20 8.69 1.02 -3.58
C HIS A 20 7.92 1.06 -2.26
N CYS A 21 8.64 1.19 -1.15
CA CYS A 21 8.04 1.11 0.18
C CYS A 21 7.65 2.50 0.72
N ASP A 22 6.35 2.71 0.96
CA ASP A 22 5.85 3.89 1.69
C ASP A 22 5.91 3.72 3.21
N SER A 23 6.32 2.52 3.65
CA SER A 23 6.44 2.03 5.03
C SER A 23 5.11 1.72 5.73
N ALA A 24 5.20 1.24 6.98
CA ALA A 24 4.08 0.61 7.69
C ALA A 24 3.36 -0.48 6.87
N GLY A 25 4.11 -1.19 6.01
CA GLY A 25 3.59 -2.24 5.15
C GLY A 25 2.88 -1.75 3.89
N LEU A 26 2.76 -0.45 3.64
CA LEU A 26 2.23 0.07 2.37
C LEU A 26 3.36 0.10 1.32
N TRP A 27 3.04 -0.36 0.13
CA TRP A 27 3.94 -0.43 -1.00
C TRP A 27 3.26 -0.01 -2.30
N PHE A 28 4.09 0.47 -3.23
CA PHE A 28 3.73 0.80 -4.59
C PHE A 28 4.50 -0.10 -5.55
N MET A 29 3.82 -0.76 -6.49
CA MET A 29 4.44 -1.46 -7.61
C MET A 29 4.28 -0.59 -8.85
N GLN A 30 5.38 -0.06 -9.37
CA GLN A 30 5.42 0.52 -10.70
C GLN A 30 5.69 -0.59 -11.72
N ARG A 31 4.83 -0.72 -12.73
CA ARG A 31 4.98 -1.68 -13.82
C ARG A 31 5.76 -1.05 -14.97
N GLU A 32 6.37 -1.90 -15.80
CA GLU A 32 7.13 -1.48 -16.99
C GLU A 32 6.25 -0.80 -18.05
N ASP A 33 4.96 -1.15 -18.09
CA ASP A 33 3.95 -0.56 -18.98
C ASP A 33 3.46 0.83 -18.54
N GLY A 34 4.01 1.38 -17.45
CA GLY A 34 3.61 2.67 -16.89
C GLY A 34 2.46 2.59 -15.87
N GLY A 35 1.79 1.44 -15.74
CA GLY A 35 0.75 1.23 -14.73
C GLY A 35 1.33 1.12 -13.31
N GLY A 36 0.54 1.49 -12.30
CA GLY A 36 0.93 1.36 -10.90
C GLY A 36 -0.10 0.61 -10.07
N GLN A 37 0.32 -0.06 -9.00
CA GLN A 37 -0.60 -0.72 -8.06
C GLN A 37 -0.15 -0.53 -6.61
N TRP A 38 -1.11 -0.23 -5.75
CA TRP A 38 -0.89 -0.19 -4.31
C TRP A 38 -1.15 -1.54 -3.67
N PHE A 39 -0.32 -1.92 -2.71
CA PHE A 39 -0.56 -3.10 -1.89
C PHE A 39 -0.12 -2.91 -0.45
N LEU A 40 -0.89 -3.50 0.47
CA LEU A 40 -0.62 -3.51 1.90
C LEU A 40 -0.18 -4.90 2.35
N HIS A 41 0.96 -4.98 3.01
CA HIS A 41 1.39 -6.13 3.80
C HIS A 41 0.94 -5.97 5.24
N ALA A 42 0.08 -6.89 5.70
CA ALA A 42 -0.35 -6.95 7.09
C ALA A 42 -0.49 -8.41 7.55
N ALA A 43 -0.27 -8.64 8.84
CA ALA A 43 -0.58 -9.92 9.48
C ALA A 43 -2.04 -9.94 9.90
N ILE A 44 -2.78 -10.94 9.44
CA ILE A 44 -4.19 -11.16 9.74
C ILE A 44 -4.30 -12.58 10.29
N HIS A 45 -4.81 -12.73 11.51
CA HIS A 45 -4.85 -14.03 12.21
C HIS A 45 -3.50 -14.76 12.22
N GLY A 46 -2.41 -14.02 12.41
CA GLY A 46 -1.04 -14.57 12.42
C GLY A 46 -0.48 -14.93 11.04
N ARG A 47 -1.22 -14.71 9.96
CA ARG A 47 -0.79 -14.98 8.58
C ARG A 47 -0.50 -13.69 7.84
N TRP A 48 0.66 -13.62 7.19
CA TRP A 48 1.01 -12.49 6.32
C TRP A 48 0.21 -12.55 5.02
N ARG A 49 -0.42 -11.42 4.66
CA ARG A 49 -1.16 -11.27 3.41
C ARG A 49 -0.71 -10.02 2.66
N GLU A 50 -0.76 -10.10 1.35
CA GLU A 50 -0.67 -8.97 0.44
C GLU A 50 -2.08 -8.61 -0.05
N MET A 51 -2.47 -7.35 0.10
CA MET A 51 -3.79 -6.90 -0.28
C MET A 51 -3.71 -5.73 -1.26
N GLY A 52 -4.29 -5.89 -2.45
CA GLY A 52 -4.38 -4.82 -3.44
C GLY A 52 -5.28 -3.68 -2.97
N ARG A 53 -4.83 -2.44 -3.20
CA ARG A 53 -5.54 -1.21 -2.82
C ARG A 53 -5.80 -0.28 -4.01
N GLY A 54 -5.88 -0.87 -5.20
CA GLY A 54 -6.23 -0.19 -6.45
C GLY A 54 -5.02 0.23 -7.29
N GLY A 55 -5.32 0.60 -8.53
CA GLY A 55 -4.34 1.04 -9.53
C GLY A 55 -4.07 2.54 -9.46
N PHE A 56 -2.85 2.95 -9.80
CA PHE A 56 -2.51 4.35 -10.05
C PHE A 56 -2.74 4.67 -11.54
N PRO A 57 -3.31 5.85 -11.90
CA PRO A 57 -3.56 7.02 -11.05
C PRO A 57 -4.91 7.08 -10.32
N ASP A 58 -5.83 6.13 -10.55
CA ASP A 58 -7.18 6.15 -9.98
C ASP A 58 -7.19 6.17 -8.44
N VAL A 59 -6.22 5.48 -7.83
CA VAL A 59 -5.94 5.57 -6.39
C VAL A 59 -4.64 6.34 -6.19
N THR A 60 -4.78 7.53 -5.62
CA THR A 60 -3.66 8.40 -5.24
C THR A 60 -2.92 7.87 -4.02
N LEU A 61 -1.69 8.35 -3.79
CA LEU A 61 -0.90 8.03 -2.59
C LEU A 61 -1.65 8.35 -1.28
N ALA A 62 -2.41 9.45 -1.25
CA ALA A 62 -3.21 9.83 -0.08
C ALA A 62 -4.31 8.81 0.19
N GLN A 63 -5.11 8.47 -0.83
CA GLN A 63 -6.16 7.45 -0.71
C GLN A 63 -5.60 6.08 -0.33
N ALA A 64 -4.43 5.72 -0.87
CA ALA A 64 -3.75 4.46 -0.51
C ALA A 64 -3.32 4.44 0.97
N ARG A 65 -2.89 5.57 1.53
CA ARG A 65 -2.57 5.70 2.96
C ARG A 65 -3.81 5.58 3.84
N ASP A 66 -4.89 6.26 3.47
CA ASP A 66 -6.17 6.19 4.20
C ASP A 66 -6.72 4.77 4.21
N ALA A 67 -6.72 4.10 3.05
CA ALA A 67 -7.09 2.70 2.94
C ALA A 67 -6.17 1.81 3.79
N ALA A 68 -4.86 2.07 3.79
CA ALA A 68 -3.93 1.27 4.58
C ALA A 68 -4.17 1.41 6.08
N ASP A 69 -4.49 2.60 6.57
CA ASP A 69 -4.82 2.83 7.97
C ASP A 69 -6.12 2.14 8.38
N HIS A 70 -7.15 2.21 7.54
CA HIS A 70 -8.38 1.46 7.74
C HIS A 70 -8.11 -0.05 7.86
N TRP A 71 -7.40 -0.64 6.90
CA TRP A 71 -7.17 -2.08 6.89
C TRP A 71 -6.22 -2.56 7.98
N ARG A 72 -5.26 -1.74 8.41
CA ARG A 72 -4.45 -2.04 9.60
C ARG A 72 -5.32 -2.10 10.85
N ALA A 73 -6.30 -1.20 10.99
CA ALA A 73 -7.22 -1.21 12.12
C ALA A 73 -8.11 -2.47 12.10
N VAL A 74 -8.63 -2.86 10.93
CA VAL A 74 -9.40 -4.10 10.72
C VAL A 74 -8.58 -5.34 11.08
N ALA A 75 -7.34 -5.43 10.58
CA ALA A 75 -6.44 -6.55 10.88
C ALA A 75 -6.10 -6.63 12.37
N LYS A 76 -5.87 -5.48 13.03
CA LYS A 76 -5.64 -5.41 14.48
C LYS A 76 -6.87 -5.86 15.29
N ALA A 77 -8.06 -5.60 14.78
CA ALA A 77 -9.31 -6.08 15.37
C ALA A 77 -9.56 -7.58 15.14
N GLY A 78 -8.64 -8.30 14.49
CA GLY A 78 -8.80 -9.72 14.20
C GLY A 78 -9.94 -9.99 13.22
N ARG A 79 -10.21 -9.06 12.30
CA ARG A 79 -11.17 -9.24 11.20
C ARG A 79 -10.41 -9.45 9.92
N ASP A 80 -10.94 -10.28 9.03
CA ASP A 80 -10.32 -10.54 7.73
C ASP A 80 -10.56 -9.36 6.77
N PRO A 81 -9.51 -8.70 6.25
CA PRO A 81 -9.60 -7.56 5.36
C PRO A 81 -9.80 -7.91 3.87
N SER A 82 -10.25 -9.12 3.57
CA SER A 82 -10.47 -9.63 2.21
C SER A 82 -11.92 -9.61 1.72
N THR A 83 -12.84 -8.97 2.44
CA THR A 83 -14.21 -8.67 1.97
C THR A 83 -14.38 -7.18 1.70
#